data_AF-A0A9D7DXR4-F1
#
_entry.id   AF-A0A9D7DXR4-F1
#
_cell.length_a   1.000
_cell.length_b   1.000
_cell.length_c   1.000
_cell.angle_alpha   90.00
_cell.angle_beta   90.00
_cell.angle_gamma   90.00
#
_symmetry.space_group_name_H-M   'P 1'
#
loop_
_entity.id
_entity.type
_entity.pdbx_description
1 polymer ?
#
loop_
_entity_poly.entity_id
_entity_poly.type
_entity_poly.pdbx_seq_one_letter_code
_entity_poly.pdbx_strand_id
1 'polypeptide(L)'
;MKKLLPLILLAAFSVGCLNVQHKTYSFKLNEDGTGSGSILFYNIHSSDEEERDVSFKDFGTLVTDYVEGSTFDDENPDWVITNKELFVQDDVLCGKVEFTFANMGAAKLYRTADCNCAPILLLPGAIDETLMEHNGASVALGSSEVIEWKADTKDITYKTEVTSDVENVRNLVEHYNAWKKTKK
;
A
#
# COMPACT_ATOMS: atom_id res chain seq x y z
N MET A 1 -46.35 -14.87 24.38
CA MET A 1 -44.96 -14.41 24.50
C MET A 1 -44.32 -14.44 23.11
N LYS A 2 -44.29 -13.31 22.39
CA LYS A 2 -43.54 -13.18 21.13
C LYS A 2 -42.22 -12.50 21.48
N LYS A 3 -41.11 -13.25 21.38
CA LYS A 3 -39.77 -12.71 21.57
C LYS A 3 -39.47 -11.75 20.41
N LEU A 4 -39.28 -10.48 20.70
CA LEU A 4 -38.67 -9.53 19.76
C LEU A 4 -37.22 -9.97 19.56
N LEU A 5 -36.87 -10.31 18.32
CA LEU A 5 -35.48 -10.47 17.89
C LEU A 5 -34.96 -9.05 17.57
N PRO A 6 -33.87 -8.57 18.19
CA PRO A 6 -33.26 -7.32 17.75
C PRO A 6 -32.56 -7.59 16.42
N LEU A 7 -33.07 -6.96 15.36
CA LEU A 7 -32.40 -6.81 14.08
C LEU A 7 -31.16 -5.93 14.34
N ILE A 8 -30.00 -6.55 14.54
CA ILE A 8 -28.72 -5.84 14.57
C ILE A 8 -28.49 -5.31 13.16
N LEU A 9 -28.78 -4.03 12.99
CA LEU A 9 -28.41 -3.23 11.83
C LEU A 9 -26.88 -3.13 11.85
N LEU A 10 -26.22 -4.03 11.12
CA LEU A 10 -24.79 -3.94 10.83
C LEU A 10 -24.62 -2.77 9.85
N ALA A 11 -24.57 -1.55 10.40
CA ALA A 11 -24.16 -0.38 9.64
C ALA A 11 -22.69 -0.57 9.30
N ALA A 12 -22.43 -1.00 8.06
CA ALA A 12 -21.13 -0.91 7.43
C ALA A 12 -20.79 0.59 7.27
N PHE A 13 -20.30 1.17 8.34
CA PHE A 13 -19.68 2.49 8.35
C PHE A 13 -18.27 2.31 7.79
N SER A 14 -18.12 2.19 6.47
CA SER A 14 -16.88 2.55 5.79
C SER A 14 -16.79 4.07 5.83
N VAL A 15 -16.20 4.60 6.90
CA VAL A 15 -16.08 6.05 7.12
C VAL A 15 -14.59 6.37 7.27
N GLY A 16 -14.12 7.30 6.45
CA GLY A 16 -12.72 7.62 6.26
C GLY A 16 -12.02 6.67 5.29
N CYS A 17 -12.11 6.92 3.99
CA CYS A 17 -11.13 6.34 3.06
C CYS A 17 -9.82 7.08 3.30
N LEU A 18 -8.92 6.50 4.08
CA LEU A 18 -7.55 6.98 4.19
C LEU A 18 -6.93 6.98 2.79
N ASN A 19 -6.62 8.17 2.27
CA ASN A 19 -6.12 8.33 0.91
C ASN A 19 -4.60 8.54 0.90
N VAL A 20 -3.95 8.08 -0.16
CA VAL A 20 -2.51 8.24 -0.39
C VAL A 20 -2.32 8.71 -1.82
N GLN A 21 -1.35 9.59 -2.06
CA GLN A 21 -1.13 10.12 -3.40
C GLN A 21 -0.40 9.10 -4.29
N HIS A 22 0.74 8.63 -3.82
CA HIS A 22 1.58 7.67 -4.55
C HIS A 22 2.08 6.58 -3.62
N LYS A 23 2.37 5.40 -4.19
CA LYS A 23 3.06 4.33 -3.50
C LYS A 23 4.35 3.99 -4.23
N THR A 24 5.43 3.77 -3.48
CA THR A 24 6.67 3.21 -4.03
C THR A 24 6.87 1.82 -3.45
N TYR A 25 6.92 0.83 -4.34
CA TYR A 25 7.15 -0.57 -4.03
C TYR A 25 8.63 -0.88 -4.27
N SER A 26 9.27 -1.53 -3.30
CA SER A 26 10.64 -2.00 -3.41
C SER A 26 10.72 -3.45 -2.96
N PHE A 27 11.33 -4.31 -3.76
CA PHE A 27 11.48 -5.73 -3.49
C PHE A 27 12.96 -6.12 -3.59
N LYS A 28 13.36 -7.00 -2.67
CA LYS A 28 14.65 -7.71 -2.70
C LYS A 28 14.37 -9.19 -2.83
N LEU A 29 14.72 -9.76 -3.98
CA LEU A 29 14.48 -11.16 -4.30
C LEU A 29 15.67 -12.05 -3.91
N ASN A 30 15.35 -13.20 -3.33
CA ASN A 30 16.26 -14.32 -3.17
C ASN A 30 16.20 -15.25 -4.40
N GLU A 31 17.19 -16.11 -4.57
CA GLU A 31 17.28 -17.03 -5.73
C GLU A 31 16.15 -18.07 -5.77
N ASP A 32 15.56 -18.39 -4.63
CA ASP A 32 14.43 -19.32 -4.48
C ASP A 32 13.06 -18.65 -4.70
N GLY A 33 13.03 -17.36 -5.03
CA GLY A 33 11.82 -16.58 -5.25
C GLY A 33 11.14 -16.06 -3.98
N THR A 34 11.71 -16.31 -2.80
CA THR A 34 11.33 -15.61 -1.55
C THR A 34 11.94 -14.21 -1.52
N GLY A 35 11.59 -13.40 -0.52
CA GLY A 35 12.26 -12.12 -0.36
C GLY A 35 11.68 -11.21 0.71
N SER A 36 12.13 -9.97 0.66
CA SER A 36 11.62 -8.86 1.49
C SER A 36 11.14 -7.73 0.61
N GLY A 37 10.11 -7.02 1.07
CA GLY A 37 9.56 -5.87 0.37
C GLY A 37 9.33 -4.70 1.31
N SER A 38 9.15 -3.53 0.72
CA SER A 38 8.62 -2.36 1.40
C SER A 38 7.69 -1.57 0.51
N ILE A 39 6.66 -0.98 1.10
CA ILE A 39 5.81 0.02 0.46
C ILE A 39 5.98 1.33 1.21
N LEU A 40 6.34 2.37 0.46
CA LEU A 40 6.30 3.75 0.92
C LEU A 40 5.00 4.39 0.43
N PHE A 41 4.15 4.78 1.35
CA PHE A 41 2.94 5.57 1.13
C PHE A 41 3.29 7.04 1.25
N TYR A 42 3.23 7.77 0.14
CA TYR A 42 3.55 9.19 0.09
C TYR A 42 2.27 10.04 0.17
N ASN A 43 2.33 11.09 0.98
CA ASN A 43 1.25 12.05 1.19
C ASN A 43 -0.06 11.36 1.59
N ILE A 44 -0.08 10.74 2.77
CA ILE A 44 -1.27 10.24 3.43
C ILE A 44 -2.12 11.43 3.88
N HIS A 45 -3.34 11.51 3.39
CA HIS A 45 -4.22 12.66 3.60
C HIS A 45 -5.67 12.23 3.82
N SER A 46 -6.45 13.17 4.36
CA SER A 46 -7.89 13.03 4.53
C SER A 46 -8.63 13.89 3.52
N SER A 47 -9.82 13.45 3.11
CA SER A 47 -10.72 14.21 2.25
C SER A 47 -11.95 14.59 3.06
N ASP A 48 -12.49 15.79 2.82
CA ASP A 48 -13.70 16.23 3.52
C ASP A 48 -14.88 15.29 3.17
N GLU A 49 -15.66 14.88 4.18
CA GLU A 49 -16.88 14.09 4.00
C GLU A 49 -18.10 15.00 4.09
N GLU A 50 -18.85 15.15 3.00
CA GLU A 50 -20.01 16.05 2.93
C GLU A 50 -19.66 17.48 3.41
N GLU A 51 -18.52 18.02 2.94
CA GLU A 51 -17.96 19.33 3.32
C GLU A 51 -17.54 19.45 4.80
N ARG A 52 -17.40 18.33 5.52
CA ARG A 52 -16.92 18.30 6.91
C ARG A 52 -15.49 17.79 6.99
N ASP A 53 -14.68 18.48 7.78
CA ASP A 53 -13.33 18.04 8.15
C ASP A 53 -13.43 16.79 9.05
N VAL A 54 -13.00 15.64 8.50
CA VAL A 54 -12.92 14.36 9.20
C VAL A 54 -11.47 13.93 9.47
N SER A 55 -10.49 14.82 9.28
CA SER A 55 -9.07 14.51 9.36
C SER A 55 -8.63 13.90 10.70
N PHE A 56 -9.23 14.35 11.80
CA PHE A 56 -8.95 13.77 13.13
C PHE A 56 -9.41 12.32 13.24
N LYS A 57 -10.57 12.00 12.66
CA LYS A 57 -11.12 10.64 12.64
C LYS A 57 -10.29 9.74 11.72
N ASP A 58 -9.96 10.21 10.52
CA ASP A 58 -9.17 9.46 9.55
C ASP A 58 -7.77 9.16 10.11
N PHE A 59 -7.14 10.15 10.76
CA PHE A 59 -5.88 9.93 11.45
C PHE A 59 -6.01 8.93 12.60
N GLY A 60 -7.10 9.00 13.37
CA GLY A 60 -7.40 8.00 14.41
C GLY A 60 -7.43 6.59 13.83
N THR A 61 -8.16 6.39 12.72
CA THR A 61 -8.29 5.12 12.00
C THR A 61 -6.94 4.63 11.45
N LEU A 62 -6.17 5.52 10.81
CA LEU A 62 -4.81 5.22 10.36
C LEU A 62 -3.96 4.63 11.50
N VAL A 63 -4.00 5.27 12.67
CA VAL A 63 -3.21 4.81 13.82
C VAL A 63 -3.75 3.50 14.38
N THR A 64 -5.05 3.43 14.71
CA THR A 64 -5.60 2.29 15.47
C THR A 64 -5.70 1.03 14.63
N ASP A 65 -6.03 1.16 13.35
CA ASP A 65 -6.40 0.03 12.51
C ASP A 65 -5.22 -0.41 11.65
N TYR A 66 -4.46 0.54 11.09
CA TYR A 66 -3.36 0.25 10.18
C TYR A 66 -2.00 0.17 10.88
N VAL A 67 -1.63 1.17 11.69
CA VAL A 67 -0.30 1.24 12.32
C VAL A 67 -0.20 0.31 13.53
N GLU A 68 -1.14 0.41 14.46
CA GLU A 68 -1.17 -0.38 15.70
C GLU A 68 -2.03 -1.64 15.57
N GLY A 69 -2.95 -1.65 14.60
CA GLY A 69 -3.86 -2.75 14.32
C GLY A 69 -3.37 -3.73 13.26
N SER A 70 -4.25 -4.66 12.88
CA SER A 70 -3.97 -5.75 11.93
C SER A 70 -4.51 -5.52 10.53
N THR A 71 -5.20 -4.40 10.24
CA THR A 71 -5.92 -4.22 8.97
C THR A 71 -5.01 -4.44 7.76
N PHE A 72 -3.79 -3.91 7.79
CA PHE A 72 -2.83 -4.12 6.70
C PHE A 72 -2.41 -5.58 6.52
N ASP A 73 -2.23 -6.31 7.62
CA ASP A 73 -1.88 -7.73 7.64
C ASP A 73 -3.04 -8.57 7.10
N ASP A 74 -4.26 -8.25 7.53
CA ASP A 74 -5.49 -8.94 7.12
C ASP A 74 -5.79 -8.72 5.63
N GLU A 75 -5.49 -7.53 5.10
CA GLU A 75 -5.58 -7.21 3.67
C GLU A 75 -4.46 -7.86 2.83
N ASN A 76 -3.34 -8.24 3.45
CA ASN A 76 -2.17 -8.81 2.76
C ASN A 76 -1.72 -10.14 3.42
N PRO A 77 -2.56 -11.18 3.41
CA PRO A 77 -2.32 -12.41 4.16
C PRO A 77 -1.13 -13.24 3.66
N ASP A 78 -0.65 -12.98 2.44
CA ASP A 78 0.52 -13.65 1.86
C ASP A 78 1.86 -13.03 2.30
N TRP A 79 1.81 -11.95 3.10
CA TRP A 79 2.97 -11.23 3.60
C TRP A 79 3.10 -11.40 5.11
N VAL A 80 4.34 -11.45 5.60
CA VAL A 80 4.65 -11.32 7.03
C VAL A 80 5.17 -9.91 7.26
N ILE A 81 4.35 -9.07 7.89
CA ILE A 81 4.70 -7.67 8.17
C ILE A 81 5.75 -7.62 9.28
N THR A 82 6.86 -6.93 9.01
CA THR A 82 7.99 -6.81 9.95
C THR A 82 8.10 -5.43 10.58
N ASN A 83 7.56 -4.40 9.92
CA ASN A 83 7.58 -3.03 10.43
C ASN A 83 6.46 -2.20 9.81
N LYS A 84 5.92 -1.27 10.60
CA LYS A 84 4.99 -0.21 10.18
C LYS A 84 5.42 1.09 10.84
N GLU A 85 5.66 2.12 10.06
CA GLU A 85 6.14 3.40 10.56
C GLU A 85 5.44 4.58 9.88
N LEU A 86 5.11 5.61 10.66
CA LEU A 86 4.69 6.92 10.15
C LEU A 86 5.79 7.95 10.37
N PHE A 87 6.01 8.81 9.39
CA PHE A 87 7.00 9.88 9.44
C PHE A 87 6.60 11.07 8.56
N VAL A 88 7.24 12.22 8.78
CA VAL A 88 7.03 13.42 7.97
C VAL A 88 8.18 13.52 6.98
N GLN A 89 7.84 13.71 5.70
CA GLN A 89 8.79 14.01 4.63
C GLN A 89 8.18 15.10 3.75
N ASP A 90 8.95 16.10 3.38
CA ASP A 90 8.50 17.18 2.49
C ASP A 90 7.17 17.83 2.94
N ASP A 91 7.05 18.05 4.25
CA ASP A 91 5.88 18.62 4.94
C ASP A 91 4.56 17.83 4.80
N VAL A 92 4.60 16.58 4.32
CA VAL A 92 3.45 15.67 4.27
C VAL A 92 3.63 14.45 5.17
N LEU A 93 2.53 13.81 5.55
CA LEU A 93 2.56 12.57 6.31
C LEU A 93 2.84 11.42 5.34
N CYS A 94 3.84 10.60 5.67
CA CYS A 94 4.19 9.40 4.94
C CYS A 94 4.09 8.18 5.86
N GLY A 95 3.90 7.02 5.24
CA GLY A 95 3.91 5.73 5.93
C GLY A 95 4.84 4.77 5.22
N LYS A 96 5.48 3.87 5.98
CA LYS A 96 6.28 2.78 5.42
C LYS A 96 5.86 1.47 6.05
N VAL A 97 5.60 0.48 5.22
CA VAL A 97 5.43 -0.91 5.64
C VAL A 97 6.56 -1.74 5.07
N GLU A 98 7.18 -2.57 5.91
CA GLU A 98 8.18 -3.55 5.50
C GLU A 98 7.65 -4.95 5.79
N PHE A 99 7.94 -5.88 4.90
CA PHE A 99 7.41 -7.23 4.97
C PHE A 99 8.35 -8.25 4.32
N THR A 100 8.07 -9.52 4.58
CA THR A 100 8.65 -10.65 3.84
C THR A 100 7.56 -11.44 3.14
N PHE A 101 7.93 -12.14 2.08
CA PHE A 101 7.00 -12.95 1.29
C PHE A 101 7.64 -14.29 0.92
N ALA A 102 6.80 -15.33 0.84
CA ALA A 102 7.24 -16.71 0.63
C ALA A 102 7.46 -17.07 -0.85
N ASN A 103 6.95 -16.28 -1.79
CA ASN A 103 7.11 -16.52 -3.23
C ASN A 103 6.85 -15.24 -4.04
N MET A 104 7.33 -15.20 -5.29
CA MET A 104 7.19 -14.04 -6.18
C MET A 104 5.72 -13.67 -6.47
N GLY A 105 4.81 -14.65 -6.49
CA GLY A 105 3.38 -14.41 -6.72
C GLY A 105 2.75 -13.54 -5.65
N ALA A 106 3.18 -13.69 -4.39
CA ALA A 106 2.77 -12.80 -3.30
C ALA A 106 3.22 -11.34 -3.54
N ALA A 107 4.32 -11.12 -4.25
CA ALA A 107 4.79 -9.80 -4.68
C ALA A 107 4.18 -9.34 -6.03
N LYS A 108 3.21 -10.09 -6.60
CA LYS A 108 2.65 -9.88 -7.94
C LYS A 108 3.71 -9.87 -9.06
N LEU A 109 4.83 -10.55 -8.82
CA LEU A 109 5.92 -10.74 -9.77
C LEU A 109 5.85 -12.16 -10.33
N TYR A 110 6.14 -12.30 -11.62
CA TYR A 110 6.02 -13.56 -12.34
C TYR A 110 7.28 -13.87 -13.15
N ARG A 111 7.45 -15.12 -13.57
CA ARG A 111 8.44 -15.52 -14.57
C ARG A 111 7.75 -16.15 -15.76
N THR A 112 8.31 -15.97 -16.94
CA THR A 112 7.76 -16.55 -18.19
C THR A 112 7.93 -18.06 -18.28
N ALA A 113 8.88 -18.62 -17.52
CA ALA A 113 9.10 -20.05 -17.38
C ALA A 113 9.51 -20.38 -15.95
N ASP A 114 9.28 -21.62 -15.53
CA ASP A 114 9.65 -22.15 -14.22
C ASP A 114 11.18 -22.46 -14.16
N CYS A 115 12.00 -21.43 -14.36
CA CYS A 115 13.45 -21.48 -14.16
C CYS A 115 13.98 -20.14 -13.63
N ASN A 116 15.11 -20.19 -12.92
CA ASN A 116 15.87 -18.98 -12.52
C ASN A 116 16.54 -18.25 -13.69
N CYS A 117 16.41 -18.77 -14.90
CA CYS A 117 16.90 -18.20 -16.13
C CYS A 117 15.89 -17.27 -16.83
N ALA A 118 14.62 -17.32 -16.42
CA ALA A 118 13.54 -16.58 -17.05
C ALA A 118 13.48 -15.13 -16.53
N PRO A 119 13.18 -14.16 -17.40
CA PRO A 119 12.92 -12.79 -16.99
C PRO A 119 11.81 -12.71 -15.94
N ILE A 120 11.89 -11.68 -15.11
CA ILE A 120 10.91 -11.36 -14.08
C ILE A 120 9.95 -10.31 -14.66
N LEU A 121 8.66 -10.50 -14.46
CA LEU A 121 7.61 -9.68 -15.05
C LEU A 121 6.69 -9.09 -13.98
N LEU A 122 6.29 -7.84 -14.20
CA LEU A 122 5.11 -7.21 -13.60
C LEU A 122 4.12 -6.90 -14.70
N LEU A 123 2.85 -7.22 -14.47
CA LEU A 123 1.74 -6.85 -15.36
C LEU A 123 1.09 -5.59 -14.76
N PRO A 124 1.24 -4.39 -15.36
CA PRO A 124 0.63 -3.18 -14.83
C PRO A 124 -0.91 -3.27 -14.75
N GLY A 125 -1.54 -4.02 -15.65
CA GLY A 125 -2.99 -4.27 -15.58
C GLY A 125 -3.44 -5.18 -14.43
N ALA A 126 -2.51 -5.76 -13.65
CA ALA A 126 -2.81 -6.57 -12.47
C ALA A 126 -2.70 -5.79 -11.15
N ILE A 127 -2.36 -4.50 -11.21
CA ILE A 127 -2.38 -3.58 -10.07
C ILE A 127 -3.56 -2.60 -10.25
N ASP A 128 -4.27 -2.31 -9.16
CA ASP A 128 -5.40 -1.36 -9.15
C ASP A 128 -4.92 0.09 -9.00
N GLU A 129 -3.79 0.44 -9.62
CA GLU A 129 -3.09 1.71 -9.49
C GLU A 129 -2.42 2.09 -10.82
N THR A 130 -2.16 3.39 -11.03
CA THR A 130 -1.51 3.86 -12.26
C THR A 130 0.01 3.77 -12.12
N LEU A 131 0.67 2.95 -12.92
CA LEU A 131 2.14 2.87 -12.94
C LEU A 131 2.77 4.18 -13.44
N MET A 132 3.75 4.72 -12.69
CA MET A 132 4.45 5.97 -13.02
C MET A 132 5.91 5.77 -13.40
N GLU A 133 6.65 5.02 -12.58
CA GLU A 133 8.10 4.86 -12.69
C GLU A 133 8.49 3.42 -12.34
N HIS A 134 9.54 2.89 -12.97
CA HIS A 134 10.11 1.58 -12.63
C HIS A 134 11.58 1.49 -13.06
N ASN A 135 12.31 0.55 -12.46
CA ASN A 135 13.70 0.26 -12.85
C ASN A 135 13.84 -0.91 -13.86
N GLY A 136 12.72 -1.46 -14.35
CA GLY A 136 12.68 -2.47 -15.41
C GLY A 136 12.60 -1.86 -16.81
N ALA A 137 12.49 -2.72 -17.83
CA ALA A 137 12.22 -2.32 -19.21
C ALA A 137 10.73 -2.49 -19.54
N SER A 138 10.12 -1.48 -20.18
CA SER A 138 8.79 -1.64 -20.79
C SER A 138 8.89 -2.47 -22.05
N VAL A 139 8.17 -3.59 -22.10
CA VAL A 139 8.15 -4.52 -23.23
C VAL A 139 6.72 -4.75 -23.68
N ALA A 140 6.49 -4.73 -25.00
CA ALA A 140 5.20 -5.07 -25.56
C ALA A 140 4.96 -6.59 -25.51
N LEU A 141 3.85 -6.99 -24.90
CA LEU A 141 3.33 -8.36 -24.90
C LEU A 141 1.96 -8.36 -25.58
N GLY A 142 1.97 -8.55 -26.90
CA GLY A 142 0.77 -8.43 -27.72
C GLY A 142 0.27 -6.97 -27.74
N SER A 143 -0.96 -6.73 -27.29
CA SER A 143 -1.53 -5.39 -27.17
C SER A 143 -1.35 -4.77 -25.78
N SER A 144 -0.68 -5.46 -24.86
CA SER A 144 -0.42 -4.98 -23.49
C SER A 144 1.05 -4.65 -23.31
N GLU A 145 1.35 -3.74 -22.39
CA GLU A 145 2.72 -3.49 -21.93
C GLU A 145 2.97 -4.27 -20.64
N VAL A 146 4.18 -4.82 -20.50
CA VAL A 146 4.67 -5.46 -19.29
C VAL A 146 5.99 -4.83 -18.87
N ILE A 147 6.27 -4.83 -17.58
CA ILE A 147 7.58 -4.43 -17.08
C ILE A 147 8.42 -5.68 -16.90
N GLU A 148 9.58 -5.70 -17.55
CA GLU A 148 10.50 -6.82 -17.54
C GLU A 148 11.81 -6.46 -16.83
N TRP A 149 12.26 -7.36 -15.96
CA TRP A 149 13.60 -7.35 -15.38
C TRP A 149 14.37 -8.60 -15.80
N LYS A 150 15.69 -8.48 -15.89
CA LYS A 150 16.58 -9.64 -16.11
C LYS A 150 16.41 -10.65 -14.98
N ALA A 151 16.65 -11.93 -15.30
CA ALA A 151 16.45 -13.05 -14.39
C ALA A 151 17.27 -12.95 -13.09
N ASP A 152 18.43 -12.30 -13.13
CA ASP A 152 19.37 -12.09 -12.03
C ASP A 152 19.12 -10.79 -11.24
N THR A 153 18.09 -10.02 -11.58
CA THR A 153 17.71 -8.80 -10.86
C THR A 153 17.29 -9.14 -9.44
N LYS A 154 18.00 -8.56 -8.46
CA LYS A 154 17.68 -8.71 -7.04
C LYS A 154 16.81 -7.57 -6.52
N ASP A 155 17.03 -6.36 -6.99
CA ASP A 155 16.35 -5.16 -6.53
C ASP A 155 15.34 -4.70 -7.60
N ILE A 156 14.05 -4.79 -7.27
CA ILE A 156 12.94 -4.36 -8.13
C ILE A 156 12.26 -3.18 -7.46
N THR A 157 12.06 -2.10 -8.21
CA THR A 157 11.38 -0.90 -7.72
C THR A 157 10.42 -0.37 -8.75
N TYR A 158 9.21 -0.04 -8.31
CA TYR A 158 8.26 0.71 -9.12
C TYR A 158 7.41 1.64 -8.24
N LYS A 159 6.90 2.69 -8.86
CA LYS A 159 6.08 3.72 -8.23
C LYS A 159 4.75 3.83 -8.96
N THR A 160 3.70 3.97 -8.20
CA THR A 160 2.32 4.10 -8.69
C THR A 160 1.66 5.37 -8.17
N GLU A 161 0.69 5.86 -8.91
CA GLU A 161 -0.27 6.87 -8.48
C GLU A 161 -1.58 6.19 -8.08
N VAL A 162 -2.08 6.59 -6.92
CA VAL A 162 -3.34 6.10 -6.35
C VAL A 162 -4.42 7.16 -6.49
N THR A 163 -4.10 8.41 -6.17
CA THR A 163 -4.95 9.57 -6.51
C THR A 163 -4.09 10.71 -7.05
N SER A 164 -4.60 11.36 -8.10
CA SER A 164 -4.01 12.57 -8.68
C SER A 164 -4.65 13.85 -8.12
N ASP A 165 -5.83 13.77 -7.50
CA ASP A 165 -6.52 14.92 -6.90
C ASP A 165 -6.08 15.10 -5.44
N VAL A 166 -5.19 16.07 -5.23
CA VAL A 166 -4.68 16.47 -3.92
C VAL A 166 -4.85 17.97 -3.65
N GLU A 167 -5.65 18.67 -4.45
CA GLU A 167 -5.76 20.14 -4.34
C GLU A 167 -6.53 20.59 -3.11
N ASN A 168 -7.47 19.77 -2.62
CA ASN A 168 -8.37 20.10 -1.51
C ASN A 168 -8.35 19.05 -0.40
N VAL A 169 -7.17 18.49 -0.12
CA VAL A 169 -7.01 17.46 0.91
C VAL A 169 -6.51 18.04 2.23
N ARG A 170 -6.84 17.37 3.33
CA ARG A 170 -6.39 17.72 4.69
C ARG A 170 -5.10 16.98 4.99
N ASN A 171 -4.04 17.75 5.21
CA ASN A 171 -2.76 17.23 5.68
C ASN A 171 -2.86 16.72 7.13
N LEU A 172 -2.32 15.54 7.40
CA LEU A 172 -2.40 14.87 8.71
C LEU A 172 -1.16 15.08 9.60
N VAL A 173 -0.19 15.89 9.19
CA VAL A 173 1.08 16.12 9.91
C VAL A 173 0.86 16.69 11.31
N GLU A 174 -0.10 17.59 11.51
CA GLU A 174 -0.39 18.16 12.84
C GLU A 174 -0.91 17.08 13.80
N HIS A 175 -1.83 16.24 13.34
CA HIS A 175 -2.37 15.11 14.11
C HIS A 175 -1.26 14.10 14.45
N TYR A 176 -0.40 13.78 13.48
CA TYR A 176 0.78 12.94 13.70
C TYR A 176 1.73 13.51 14.76
N ASN A 177 2.05 14.79 14.67
CA ASN A 177 2.94 15.45 15.63
C ASN A 177 2.36 15.50 17.05
N ALA A 178 1.03 15.65 17.17
CA ALA A 178 0.34 15.57 18.45
C ALA A 178 0.41 14.15 19.03
N TRP A 179 0.08 13.12 18.24
CA TRP A 179 0.15 11.72 18.64
C TRP A 179 1.57 11.26 18.99
N LYS A 180 2.58 11.63 18.19
CA LYS A 180 3.99 11.27 18.46
C LYS A 180 4.49 11.76 19.81
N LYS A 181 3.96 12.89 20.31
CA LYS A 181 4.30 13.42 21.64
C LYS A 181 3.73 12.59 22.79
N THR A 182 2.63 11.85 22.58
CA THR A 182 2.02 11.00 23.61
C THR A 182 2.69 9.63 23.74
N LYS A 183 3.50 9.24 22.76
CA LYS A 183 4.26 7.98 22.72
C LYS A 183 5.68 8.08 23.31
N LYS A 184 6.10 9.28 23.74
CA LYS A 184 7.36 9.52 24.46
C LYS A 184 7.14 9.45 25.96
#